data_AF-A0A221URL0-F1
#
_entry.id   AF-A0A221URL0-F1
#
_cell.length_a   1.000
_cell.length_b   1.000
_cell.length_c   1.000
_cell.angle_alpha   90.00
_cell.angle_beta   90.00
_cell.angle_gamma   90.00
#
_symmetry.space_group_name_H-M   'P 1'
#
loop_
_entity.id
_entity.type
_entity.pdbx_description
1 polymer ?
#
loop_
_entity_poly.entity_id
_entity_poly.type
_entity_poly.pdbx_seq_one_letter_code
_entity_poly.pdbx_strand_id
1 'polypeptide(L)'
;MNIIDEIIDRLDALDKFKERVKTWYFFRDTQVALAIVLFLILIGAVLYFIFDVGLPWYWSLIFVCSLCIGIFYLLVRFTKKERKNIGTVAVEPIKTIGLDFNRMVLDNIYYVLRGYEKIDVEKTGIDNFHSVLTQRFEETDSEIHFTDMSWAEVRYLLEKFKEKCGVEYSTFERSNRLFLEGKPVTARKLSNNGLRKHPAKYFTDKIDNCFPK
;
A
#
# COMPACT_ATOMS: atom_id res chain seq x y z
N MET A 1 -45.46 15.97 -29.08
CA MET A 1 -44.50 15.08 -28.40
C MET A 1 -43.29 15.01 -29.33
N ASN A 2 -42.20 15.67 -28.96
CA ASN A 2 -41.08 15.93 -29.87
C ASN A 2 -40.20 14.69 -29.95
N ILE A 3 -39.94 14.22 -31.18
CA ILE A 3 -39.04 13.10 -31.51
C ILE A 3 -37.66 13.27 -30.85
N ILE A 4 -37.26 14.51 -30.61
CA ILE A 4 -36.01 14.88 -29.94
C ILE A 4 -35.98 14.41 -28.48
N ASP A 5 -37.09 14.53 -27.75
CA ASP A 5 -37.14 14.11 -26.34
C ASP A 5 -37.06 12.56 -26.23
N GLU A 6 -37.67 11.84 -27.16
CA GLU A 6 -37.58 10.37 -27.21
C GLU A 6 -36.17 9.87 -27.56
N ILE A 7 -35.43 10.62 -28.39
CA ILE A 7 -34.03 10.30 -28.71
C ILE A 7 -33.12 10.56 -27.51
N ILE A 8 -33.36 11.66 -26.77
CA ILE A 8 -32.60 12.00 -25.56
C ILE A 8 -32.82 10.94 -24.47
N ASP A 9 -34.07 10.53 -24.24
CA ASP A 9 -34.38 9.48 -23.24
C ASP A 9 -33.74 8.13 -23.59
N ARG A 10 -33.66 7.78 -24.88
CA ARG A 10 -32.98 6.55 -25.33
C ARG A 10 -31.46 6.64 -25.18
N LEU A 11 -30.87 7.81 -25.40
CA LEU A 11 -29.43 8.04 -25.18
C LEU A 11 -29.09 7.93 -23.68
N ASP A 12 -29.87 8.53 -22.81
CA ASP A 12 -29.70 8.44 -21.36
C ASP A 12 -29.88 7.01 -20.83
N ALA A 13 -30.83 6.26 -21.41
CA ALA A 13 -31.00 4.84 -21.09
C ALA A 13 -29.78 3.99 -21.49
N LEU A 14 -29.15 4.31 -22.63
CA LEU A 14 -27.94 3.63 -23.12
C LEU A 14 -26.73 3.94 -22.25
N ASP A 15 -26.55 5.18 -21.81
CA ASP A 15 -25.43 5.54 -20.92
C ASP A 15 -25.57 4.92 -19.53
N LYS A 16 -26.78 4.92 -18.96
CA LYS A 16 -27.06 4.20 -17.70
C LYS A 16 -26.90 2.69 -17.83
N PHE A 17 -27.13 2.12 -19.01
CA PHE A 17 -26.88 0.71 -19.28
C PHE A 17 -25.37 0.43 -19.39
N LYS A 18 -24.62 1.29 -20.10
CA LYS A 18 -23.17 1.21 -20.26
C LYS A 18 -22.43 1.29 -18.92
N GLU A 19 -22.84 2.19 -18.02
CA GLU A 19 -22.26 2.28 -16.67
C GLU A 19 -22.56 1.05 -15.80
N ARG A 20 -23.78 0.50 -15.90
CA ARG A 20 -24.15 -0.74 -15.20
C ARG A 20 -23.34 -1.93 -15.72
N VAL A 21 -23.16 -2.06 -17.03
CA VAL A 21 -22.33 -3.11 -17.64
C VAL A 21 -20.87 -2.95 -17.25
N LYS A 22 -20.34 -1.72 -17.20
CA LYS A 22 -18.96 -1.45 -16.77
C LYS A 22 -18.72 -1.86 -15.31
N THR A 23 -19.66 -1.53 -14.43
CA THR A 23 -19.62 -1.94 -13.02
C THR A 23 -19.74 -3.46 -12.87
N TRP A 24 -20.63 -4.09 -13.64
CA TRP A 24 -20.84 -5.54 -13.65
C TRP A 24 -19.63 -6.32 -14.20
N TYR A 25 -18.95 -5.77 -15.21
CA TYR A 25 -17.71 -6.31 -15.78
C TYR A 25 -16.53 -6.21 -14.81
N PHE A 26 -16.56 -5.34 -13.80
CA PHE A 26 -15.45 -5.14 -12.86
C PHE A 26 -15.42 -6.19 -11.74
N PHE A 27 -16.51 -6.92 -11.51
CA PHE A 27 -16.55 -8.02 -10.55
C PHE A 27 -15.73 -9.22 -11.07
N ARG A 28 -14.91 -9.80 -10.19
CA ARG A 28 -13.94 -10.85 -10.55
C ARG A 28 -14.63 -12.12 -11.07
N ASP A 29 -15.77 -12.47 -10.47
CA ASP A 29 -16.47 -13.72 -10.74
C ASP A 29 -17.26 -13.65 -12.06
N THR A 30 -17.73 -12.47 -12.46
CA THR A 30 -18.41 -12.24 -13.75
C THR A 30 -17.44 -12.25 -14.93
N GLN A 31 -16.19 -11.78 -14.77
CA GLN A 31 -15.17 -11.89 -15.81
C GLN A 31 -14.78 -13.35 -16.09
N VAL A 32 -14.68 -14.18 -15.05
CA VAL A 32 -14.39 -15.61 -15.18
C VAL A 32 -15.58 -16.33 -15.82
N ALA A 33 -16.81 -16.03 -15.38
CA ALA A 33 -18.02 -16.59 -15.99
C ALA A 33 -18.15 -16.22 -17.48
N LEU A 34 -17.92 -14.95 -17.86
CA LEU A 34 -17.91 -14.52 -19.26
C LEU A 34 -16.84 -15.23 -20.08
N ALA A 35 -15.64 -15.42 -19.53
CA ALA A 35 -14.57 -16.16 -20.21
C ALA A 35 -14.97 -17.63 -20.44
N ILE A 36 -15.60 -18.28 -19.46
CA ILE A 36 -16.11 -19.65 -19.58
C ILE A 36 -17.24 -19.74 -20.60
N VAL A 37 -18.18 -18.79 -20.62
CA VAL A 37 -19.28 -18.77 -21.60
C VAL A 37 -18.75 -18.57 -23.01
N LEU A 38 -17.81 -17.64 -23.22
CA LEU A 38 -17.15 -17.46 -24.52
C LEU A 38 -16.39 -18.72 -24.95
N PHE A 39 -15.75 -19.41 -24.01
CA PHE A 39 -15.05 -20.66 -24.25
C PHE A 39 -16.01 -21.79 -24.68
N LEU A 40 -17.18 -21.90 -24.04
CA LEU A 40 -18.22 -22.87 -24.41
C LEU A 40 -18.83 -22.58 -25.79
N ILE A 41 -19.07 -21.31 -26.12
CA ILE A 41 -19.53 -20.90 -27.45
C ILE A 41 -18.49 -21.26 -28.52
N LEU A 42 -17.20 -21.06 -28.21
CA LEU A 42 -16.10 -21.41 -29.11
C LEU A 42 -16.04 -22.93 -29.37
N ILE A 43 -16.19 -23.75 -28.31
CA ILE A 43 -16.24 -25.22 -28.44
C ILE A 43 -17.45 -25.65 -29.26
N GLY A 44 -18.62 -25.08 -29.00
CA GLY A 44 -19.84 -25.37 -29.75
C GLY A 44 -19.70 -25.04 -31.24
N ALA A 45 -19.09 -23.91 -31.58
CA ALA A 45 -18.80 -23.54 -32.96
C ALA A 45 -17.83 -24.52 -33.63
N VAL A 46 -16.75 -24.92 -32.95
CA VAL A 46 -15.79 -25.89 -33.50
C VAL A 46 -16.43 -27.25 -33.73
N LEU A 47 -17.26 -27.73 -32.80
CA LEU A 47 -18.00 -28.99 -32.97
C LEU A 47 -18.97 -28.91 -34.16
N TYR A 48 -19.71 -27.81 -34.28
CA TYR A 48 -20.59 -27.58 -35.43
C TYR A 48 -19.82 -27.59 -36.77
N PHE A 49 -18.68 -26.89 -36.84
CA PHE A 49 -17.86 -26.84 -38.06
C PHE A 49 -17.20 -28.17 -38.43
N ILE A 50 -16.81 -28.99 -37.44
CA ILE A 50 -16.23 -30.32 -37.67
C ILE A 50 -17.29 -31.31 -38.19
N PHE A 51 -18.50 -31.28 -37.62
CA PHE A 51 -19.56 -32.24 -37.96
C PHE A 51 -20.33 -31.89 -39.23
N ASP A 52 -20.57 -30.60 -39.53
CA ASP A 52 -21.48 -30.19 -40.61
C ASP A 52 -20.76 -29.78 -41.91
N VAL A 53 -19.54 -29.21 -41.82
CA VAL A 53 -18.91 -28.52 -42.96
C VAL A 53 -17.81 -29.35 -43.65
N GLY A 54 -17.41 -30.49 -43.08
CA GLY A 54 -16.40 -31.38 -43.69
C GLY A 54 -15.04 -30.71 -43.94
N LEU A 55 -14.74 -29.65 -43.18
CA LEU A 55 -13.51 -28.86 -43.35
C LEU A 55 -12.27 -29.70 -42.99
N PRO A 56 -11.16 -29.54 -43.74
CA PRO A 56 -9.93 -30.25 -43.46
C PRO A 56 -9.38 -29.98 -42.05
N TRP A 57 -8.82 -31.02 -41.43
CA TRP A 57 -8.28 -31.04 -40.05
C TRP A 57 -7.24 -29.96 -39.72
N TYR A 58 -6.65 -29.30 -40.73
CA TYR A 58 -5.71 -28.20 -40.50
C TYR A 58 -6.39 -26.87 -40.12
N TRP A 59 -7.69 -26.70 -40.42
CA TRP A 59 -8.45 -25.53 -39.94
C TRP A 59 -8.75 -25.62 -38.45
N SER A 60 -8.97 -26.83 -37.91
CA SER A 60 -9.09 -27.03 -36.46
C SER A 60 -7.81 -26.67 -35.69
N LEU A 61 -6.65 -26.74 -36.33
CA LEU A 61 -5.36 -26.37 -35.74
C LEU A 61 -5.28 -24.86 -35.40
N ILE A 62 -5.85 -24.00 -36.25
CA ILE A 62 -5.91 -22.55 -36.00
C ILE A 62 -6.74 -22.26 -34.74
N PHE A 63 -7.84 -22.99 -34.54
CA PHE A 63 -8.68 -22.86 -33.34
C PHE A 63 -7.96 -23.34 -32.08
N VAL A 64 -7.27 -24.49 -32.14
CA VAL A 64 -6.44 -24.98 -31.02
C VAL A 64 -5.34 -23.97 -30.66
N CYS A 65 -4.67 -23.40 -31.66
CA CYS A 65 -3.66 -22.36 -31.44
C CYS A 65 -4.25 -21.11 -30.78
N SER A 66 -5.44 -20.65 -31.21
CA SER A 66 -6.12 -19.50 -30.60
C SER A 66 -6.47 -19.75 -29.12
N LEU A 67 -6.84 -20.99 -28.79
CA LEU A 67 -7.21 -21.43 -27.45
C LEU A 67 -5.98 -21.48 -26.54
N CYS A 68 -4.86 -22.00 -27.03
CA CYS A 68 -3.57 -21.96 -26.34
C CYS A 68 -3.11 -20.52 -26.04
N ILE A 69 -3.27 -19.60 -27.00
CA ILE A 69 -2.93 -18.17 -26.82
C ILE A 69 -3.85 -17.54 -25.75
N GLY A 70 -5.14 -17.86 -25.75
CA GLY A 70 -6.10 -17.38 -24.73
C GLY A 70 -5.76 -17.86 -23.31
N ILE A 71 -5.44 -19.15 -23.15
CA ILE A 71 -4.99 -19.72 -21.87
C ILE A 71 -3.69 -19.07 -21.42
N PHE A 72 -2.73 -18.91 -22.33
CA PHE A 72 -1.46 -18.24 -22.03
C PHE A 72 -1.67 -16.80 -21.57
N TYR A 73 -2.54 -16.04 -22.23
CA TYR A 73 -2.89 -14.68 -21.83
C TYR A 73 -3.52 -14.63 -20.43
N LEU A 74 -4.41 -15.57 -20.11
CA LEU A 74 -5.01 -15.69 -18.77
C LEU A 74 -3.95 -16.02 -17.72
N LEU A 75 -3.09 -17.01 -17.95
CA LEU A 75 -1.99 -17.39 -17.05
C LEU A 75 -1.03 -16.23 -16.79
N VAL A 76 -0.64 -15.49 -17.83
CA VAL A 76 0.19 -14.29 -17.70
C VAL A 76 -0.52 -13.20 -16.88
N ARG A 77 -1.84 -13.02 -17.06
CA ARG A 77 -2.62 -12.05 -16.28
C ARG A 77 -2.78 -12.47 -14.81
N PHE A 78 -2.99 -13.76 -14.56
CA PHE A 78 -3.05 -14.33 -13.20
C PHE A 78 -1.72 -14.20 -12.47
N THR A 79 -0.62 -14.63 -13.10
CA THR A 79 0.73 -14.50 -12.53
C THR A 79 1.15 -13.05 -12.32
N LYS A 80 0.75 -12.12 -13.20
CA LYS A 80 1.00 -10.68 -13.01
C LYS A 80 0.18 -10.09 -11.86
N LYS A 81 -1.01 -10.65 -11.59
CA LYS A 81 -1.86 -10.27 -10.44
C LYS A 81 -1.33 -10.87 -9.14
N GLU A 82 -0.82 -12.09 -9.17
CA GLU A 82 -0.06 -12.70 -8.07
C GLU A 82 1.19 -11.89 -7.75
N ARG A 83 1.99 -11.49 -8.75
CA ARG A 83 3.15 -10.61 -8.50
C ARG A 83 2.78 -9.23 -7.93
N LYS A 84 1.56 -8.74 -8.14
CA LYS A 84 1.04 -7.54 -7.44
C LYS A 84 0.56 -7.83 -6.01
N ASN A 85 0.21 -9.08 -5.70
CA ASN A 85 -0.23 -9.53 -4.37
C ASN A 85 0.89 -10.20 -3.54
N ILE A 86 2.07 -10.46 -4.11
CA ILE A 86 3.27 -10.90 -3.36
C ILE A 86 3.79 -9.78 -2.43
N GLY A 87 3.30 -8.54 -2.57
CA GLY A 87 3.51 -7.46 -1.59
C GLY A 87 2.68 -7.58 -0.30
N THR A 88 1.75 -8.54 -0.22
CA THR A 88 1.03 -8.91 1.00
C THR A 88 1.39 -10.34 1.37
N VAL A 89 2.68 -10.59 1.63
CA VAL A 89 3.01 -11.54 2.70
C VAL A 89 2.18 -11.09 3.90
N ALA A 90 1.52 -12.00 4.60
CA ALA A 90 0.98 -11.69 5.92
C ALA A 90 2.18 -11.30 6.78
N VAL A 91 2.52 -10.02 6.70
CA VAL A 91 3.65 -9.42 7.37
C VAL A 91 3.32 -9.58 8.83
N GLU A 92 4.02 -10.48 9.51
CA GLU A 92 3.81 -10.66 10.95
C GLU A 92 3.78 -9.28 11.60
N PRO A 93 2.74 -8.96 12.37
CA PRO A 93 2.64 -7.65 12.98
C PRO A 93 3.91 -7.44 13.80
N ILE A 94 4.59 -6.32 13.56
CA ILE A 94 5.79 -6.01 14.33
C ILE A 94 5.34 -5.93 15.79
N LYS A 95 6.00 -6.70 16.65
CA LYS A 95 5.64 -6.75 18.06
C LYS A 95 6.26 -5.62 18.87
N THR A 96 7.34 -5.00 18.39
CA THR A 96 8.04 -3.89 19.05
C THR A 96 8.96 -3.16 18.06
N ILE A 97 9.27 -1.88 18.32
CA ILE A 97 10.41 -1.20 17.69
C ILE A 97 11.73 -1.75 18.26
N GLY A 98 11.75 -2.09 19.54
CA GLY A 98 12.85 -2.78 20.20
C GLY A 98 14.15 -1.98 20.23
N LEU A 99 14.09 -0.66 20.45
CA LEU A 99 15.30 0.12 20.65
C LEU A 99 15.96 -0.24 21.98
N ASP A 100 17.17 -0.79 21.91
CA ASP A 100 18.00 -1.06 23.08
C ASP A 100 18.83 0.17 23.45
N PHE A 101 18.15 1.25 23.86
CA PHE A 101 18.79 2.44 24.42
C PHE A 101 18.68 2.44 25.94
N ASN A 102 19.68 3.03 26.59
CA ASN A 102 19.54 3.45 27.98
C ASN A 102 18.37 4.45 28.08
N ARG A 103 17.46 4.22 29.03
CA ARG A 103 16.32 5.12 29.32
C ARG A 103 16.73 6.59 29.39
N MET A 104 17.89 6.88 29.97
CA MET A 104 18.41 8.25 30.06
C MET A 104 18.60 8.93 28.70
N VAL A 105 18.99 8.19 27.66
CA VAL A 105 19.12 8.71 26.28
C VAL A 105 17.75 9.07 25.72
N LEU A 106 16.76 8.20 25.89
CA LEU A 106 15.39 8.43 25.41
C LEU A 106 14.73 9.60 26.15
N ASP A 107 14.95 9.71 27.47
CA ASP A 107 14.46 10.82 28.27
C ASP A 107 15.08 12.14 27.81
N ASN A 108 16.40 12.18 27.57
CA ASN A 108 17.08 13.37 27.06
C ASN A 108 16.51 13.80 25.69
N ILE A 109 16.30 12.85 24.78
CA ILE A 109 15.67 13.11 23.47
C ILE A 109 14.27 13.67 23.67
N TYR A 110 13.44 13.06 24.53
CA TYR A 110 12.11 13.54 24.83
C TYR A 110 12.13 14.98 25.36
N TYR A 111 13.02 15.31 26.30
CA TYR A 111 13.13 16.66 26.85
C TYR A 111 13.61 17.67 25.81
N VAL A 112 14.51 17.29 24.89
CA VAL A 112 14.89 18.13 23.76
C VAL A 112 13.67 18.38 22.87
N LEU A 113 12.94 17.34 22.47
CA LEU A 113 11.75 17.48 21.63
C LEU A 113 10.68 18.35 22.30
N ARG A 114 10.41 18.12 23.60
CA ARG A 114 9.49 18.93 24.40
C ARG A 114 9.93 20.39 24.51
N GLY A 115 11.21 20.64 24.77
CA GLY A 115 11.75 21.99 24.96
C GLY A 115 11.70 22.85 23.71
N TYR A 116 11.60 22.24 22.53
CA TYR A 116 11.44 22.92 21.24
C TYR A 116 10.04 22.77 20.65
N GLU A 117 9.05 22.35 21.46
CA GLU A 117 7.64 22.16 21.05
C GLU A 117 7.49 21.18 19.86
N LYS A 118 8.45 20.26 19.71
CA LYS A 118 8.52 19.29 18.61
C LYS A 118 7.69 18.02 18.85
N ILE A 119 7.00 17.94 19.99
CA ILE A 119 6.20 16.79 20.39
C ILE A 119 4.93 17.26 21.09
N ASP A 120 3.82 16.59 20.79
CA ASP A 120 2.54 16.82 21.45
C ASP A 120 2.58 16.20 22.85
N VAL A 121 2.84 17.02 23.86
CA VAL A 121 2.96 16.57 25.26
C VAL A 121 1.62 16.06 25.82
N GLU A 122 0.49 16.49 25.26
CA GLU A 122 -0.83 16.03 25.71
C GLU A 122 -1.11 14.60 25.25
N LYS A 123 -0.65 14.24 24.05
CA LYS A 123 -0.82 12.89 23.49
C LYS A 123 0.35 11.96 23.80
N THR A 124 1.56 12.49 23.88
CA THR A 124 2.79 11.73 24.06
C THR A 124 3.53 12.22 25.30
N GLY A 125 3.21 11.62 26.45
CA GLY A 125 4.01 11.76 27.66
C GLY A 125 5.36 11.03 27.57
N ILE A 126 6.24 11.27 28.54
CA ILE A 126 7.59 10.68 28.58
C ILE A 126 7.55 9.14 28.62
N ASP A 127 6.65 8.57 29.43
CA ASP A 127 6.50 7.12 29.53
C ASP A 127 5.90 6.53 28.24
N ASN A 128 4.99 7.26 27.57
CA ASN A 128 4.47 6.86 26.26
C ASN A 128 5.57 6.84 25.21
N PHE A 129 6.42 7.88 25.19
CA PHE A 129 7.57 7.97 24.29
C PHE A 129 8.53 6.79 24.49
N HIS A 130 8.85 6.48 25.74
CA HIS A 130 9.71 5.34 26.08
C HIS A 130 9.05 4.00 25.69
N SER A 131 7.77 3.81 26.01
CA SER A 131 7.05 2.55 25.79
C SER A 131 6.95 2.20 24.31
N VAL A 132 6.61 3.17 23.45
CA VAL A 132 6.56 2.96 21.99
C VAL A 132 7.88 2.49 21.42
N LEU A 133 9.00 3.00 21.95
CA LEU A 133 10.33 2.73 21.43
C LEU A 133 10.94 1.41 21.96
N THR A 134 10.54 0.95 23.15
CA THR A 134 11.23 -0.14 23.88
C THR A 134 10.35 -1.36 24.16
N GLN A 135 9.04 -1.18 24.37
CA GLN A 135 8.14 -2.24 24.84
C GLN A 135 7.46 -2.96 23.67
N ARG A 136 6.81 -4.10 23.98
CA ARG A 136 5.96 -4.79 23.02
C ARG A 136 4.65 -4.03 22.84
N PHE A 137 4.18 -3.86 21.61
CA PHE A 137 2.92 -3.16 21.33
C PHE A 137 1.68 -3.89 21.85
N GLU A 138 1.79 -5.17 22.21
CA GLU A 138 0.74 -5.91 22.92
C GLU A 138 0.55 -5.40 24.36
N GLU A 139 1.57 -4.75 24.93
CA GLU A 139 1.60 -4.25 26.31
C GLU A 139 1.29 -2.75 26.40
N THR A 140 1.25 -2.04 25.27
CA THR A 140 1.08 -0.59 25.22
C THR A 140 0.34 -0.11 23.98
N ASP A 141 -0.67 0.74 24.19
CA ASP A 141 -1.38 1.50 23.17
C ASP A 141 -0.83 2.92 22.97
N SER A 142 0.34 3.21 23.54
CA SER A 142 0.98 4.51 23.44
C SER A 142 1.35 4.84 21.99
N GLU A 143 1.36 6.14 21.69
CA GLU A 143 1.73 6.67 20.38
C GLU A 143 2.66 7.88 20.54
N ILE A 144 3.51 8.11 19.55
CA ILE A 144 4.39 9.27 19.45
C ILE A 144 3.81 10.22 18.41
N HIS A 145 3.42 11.41 18.85
CA HIS A 145 2.88 12.48 18.03
C HIS A 145 3.88 13.63 17.97
N PHE A 146 4.58 13.74 16.84
CA PHE A 146 5.44 14.87 16.53
C PHE A 146 4.60 16.06 16.05
N THR A 147 4.92 17.24 16.59
CA THR A 147 4.33 18.54 16.23
C THR A 147 5.45 19.47 15.77
N ASP A 148 5.15 20.40 14.88
CA ASP A 148 6.07 21.45 14.41
C ASP A 148 7.44 20.95 13.93
N MET A 149 7.55 19.66 13.58
CA MET A 149 8.75 19.05 13.00
C MET A 149 8.67 19.05 11.48
N SER A 150 9.80 19.33 10.84
CA SER A 150 9.92 19.05 9.42
C SER A 150 10.14 17.55 9.18
N TRP A 151 9.73 17.05 8.01
CA TRP A 151 10.05 15.67 7.60
C TRP A 151 11.56 15.36 7.62
N ALA A 152 12.41 16.37 7.48
CA ALA A 152 13.86 16.22 7.57
C ALA A 152 14.34 16.01 9.02
N GLU A 153 13.75 16.71 9.99
CA GLU A 153 14.04 16.53 11.41
C GLU A 153 13.57 15.16 11.91
N VAL A 154 12.36 14.73 11.53
CA VAL A 154 11.85 13.39 11.88
C VAL A 154 12.74 12.32 11.27
N ARG A 155 13.09 12.48 9.98
CA ARG A 155 14.03 11.56 9.32
C ARG A 155 15.35 11.49 10.07
N TYR A 156 15.94 12.63 10.42
CA TYR A 156 17.22 12.68 11.11
C TYR A 156 17.18 11.95 12.45
N LEU A 157 16.13 12.17 13.26
CA LEU A 157 15.96 11.45 14.53
C LEU A 157 15.87 9.92 14.32
N LEU A 158 15.06 9.48 13.36
CA LEU A 158 14.91 8.05 13.06
C LEU A 158 16.20 7.45 12.46
N GLU A 159 16.97 8.24 11.71
CA GLU A 159 18.28 7.85 11.18
C GLU A 159 19.27 7.58 12.31
N LYS A 160 19.24 8.39 13.38
CA LYS A 160 20.07 8.13 14.57
C LYS A 160 19.69 6.85 15.30
N PHE A 161 18.39 6.56 15.40
CA PHE A 161 17.94 5.28 15.96
C PHE A 161 18.36 4.10 15.08
N LYS A 162 18.31 4.25 13.75
CA LYS A 162 18.82 3.26 12.82
C LYS A 162 20.33 3.03 12.97
N GLU A 163 21.12 4.09 13.01
CA GLU A 163 22.58 4.01 13.10
C GLU A 163 23.05 3.34 14.39
N LYS A 164 22.39 3.64 15.52
CA LYS A 164 22.80 3.15 16.84
C LYS A 164 22.20 1.80 17.21
N CYS A 165 20.97 1.50 16.79
CA CYS A 165 20.25 0.26 17.16
C CYS A 165 19.95 -0.68 15.99
N GLY A 166 20.31 -0.31 14.76
CA GLY A 166 20.08 -1.15 13.57
C GLY A 166 18.62 -1.24 13.10
N VAL A 167 17.73 -0.40 13.64
CA VAL A 167 16.28 -0.46 13.32
C VAL A 167 15.99 0.24 11.99
N GLU A 168 15.36 -0.46 11.05
CA GLU A 168 15.00 0.10 9.75
C GLU A 168 13.79 1.03 9.78
N TYR A 169 13.70 1.95 8.80
CA TYR A 169 12.50 2.78 8.59
C TYR A 169 11.22 1.97 8.37
N SER A 170 11.35 0.77 7.80
CA SER A 170 10.26 -0.18 7.62
C SER A 170 9.65 -0.61 8.97
N THR A 171 10.47 -0.73 10.02
CA THR A 171 10.02 -1.06 11.38
C THR A 171 9.19 0.06 11.98
N PHE A 172 9.64 1.31 11.85
CA PHE A 172 8.90 2.48 12.32
C PHE A 172 7.56 2.64 11.58
N GLU A 173 7.52 2.44 10.26
CA GLU A 173 6.28 2.50 9.49
C GLU A 173 5.31 1.36 9.87
N ARG A 174 5.82 0.13 9.96
CA ARG A 174 5.00 -1.05 10.34
C ARG A 174 4.51 -1.00 11.78
N SER A 175 5.13 -0.22 12.66
CA SER A 175 4.64 0.00 14.03
C SER A 175 3.28 0.70 14.05
N ASN A 176 3.00 1.57 13.09
CA ASN A 176 1.83 2.46 13.08
C ASN A 176 1.64 3.26 14.40
N ARG A 177 2.71 3.52 15.16
CA ARG A 177 2.68 4.28 16.42
C ARG A 177 3.29 5.68 16.31
N LEU A 178 3.82 6.06 15.15
CA LEU A 178 4.50 7.35 14.93
C LEU A 178 3.68 8.24 14.00
N PHE A 179 3.37 9.44 14.46
CA PHE A 179 2.58 10.44 13.74
C PHE A 179 3.31 11.77 13.66
N LEU A 180 3.16 12.45 12.53
CA LEU A 180 3.61 13.83 12.33
C LEU A 180 2.40 14.64 11.87
N GLU A 181 2.03 15.68 12.63
CA GLU A 181 0.87 16.52 12.34
C GLU A 181 -0.42 15.69 12.16
N GLY A 182 -0.62 14.71 13.04
CA GLY A 182 -1.76 13.78 13.01
C GLY A 182 -1.76 12.79 11.83
N LYS A 183 -0.71 12.72 11.03
CA LYS A 183 -0.57 11.78 9.90
C LYS A 183 0.48 10.71 10.21
N PRO A 184 0.24 9.43 9.85
CA PRO A 184 1.22 8.39 10.09
C PRO A 184 2.52 8.67 9.33
N VAL A 185 3.63 8.39 10.02
CA VAL A 185 4.99 8.44 9.48
C VAL A 185 5.22 7.17 8.66
N THR A 186 5.47 7.35 7.37
CA THR A 186 5.68 6.25 6.40
C THR A 186 7.05 6.39 5.76
N ALA A 187 7.73 5.29 5.44
CA ALA A 187 9.04 5.33 4.77
C ALA A 187 8.95 6.08 3.43
N ARG A 188 7.81 5.98 2.72
CA ARG A 188 7.56 6.75 1.49
C ARG A 188 7.65 8.26 1.70
N LYS A 189 7.00 8.79 2.75
CA LYS A 189 7.05 10.22 3.08
C LYS A 189 8.44 10.65 3.58
N LEU A 190 9.11 9.82 4.39
CA LEU A 190 10.48 10.06 4.84
C LEU A 190 11.48 10.13 3.68
N SER A 191 11.32 9.26 2.68
CA SER A 191 12.14 9.27 1.46
C SER A 191 11.83 10.49 0.59
N ASN A 192 10.55 10.74 0.30
CA ASN A 192 10.15 11.80 -0.63
C ASN A 192 10.34 13.21 -0.06
N ASN A 193 10.08 13.43 1.22
CA ASN A 193 10.07 14.75 1.84
C ASN A 193 11.26 14.97 2.76
N GLY A 194 11.75 13.93 3.44
CA GLY A 194 12.87 14.04 4.38
C GLY A 194 14.22 14.32 3.72
N LEU A 195 14.37 14.05 2.42
CA LEU A 195 15.58 14.37 1.65
C LEU A 195 15.57 15.77 1.01
N ARG A 196 14.40 16.44 0.97
CA ARG A 196 14.25 17.72 0.24
C ARG A 196 14.85 18.91 0.98
N LYS A 197 14.98 18.79 2.29
CA LYS A 197 15.50 19.84 3.17
C LYS A 197 16.47 19.21 4.15
N HIS A 198 17.47 19.97 4.56
CA HIS A 198 18.30 19.58 5.69
C HIS A 198 17.59 19.96 7.00
N PRO A 199 17.67 19.12 8.04
CA PRO A 199 17.25 19.52 9.38
C PRO A 199 18.04 20.74 9.82
N ALA A 200 17.45 21.58 10.66
CA ALA A 200 18.13 22.76 11.14
C ALA A 200 19.34 22.37 12.00
N LYS A 201 20.45 23.11 11.87
CA LYS A 201 21.71 22.78 12.57
C LYS A 201 21.57 22.73 14.10
N TYR A 202 20.78 23.65 14.67
CA TYR A 202 20.52 23.64 16.11
C TYR A 202 19.83 22.34 16.56
N PHE A 203 18.96 21.77 15.73
CA PHE A 203 18.25 20.54 16.02
C PHE A 203 19.20 19.35 15.97
N THR A 204 20.01 19.25 14.90
CA THR A 204 20.99 18.17 14.76
C THR A 204 21.98 18.14 15.91
N ASP A 205 22.52 19.30 16.28
CA ASP A 205 23.50 19.42 17.36
C ASP A 205 22.89 18.98 18.70
N LYS A 206 21.62 19.33 18.98
CA LYS A 206 20.94 18.93 20.22
C LYS A 206 20.62 17.45 20.28
N ILE A 207 20.16 16.88 19.17
CA ILE A 207 19.90 15.44 19.08
C ILE A 207 21.21 14.65 19.19
N ASP A 208 22.28 15.07 18.52
CA ASP A 208 23.59 14.42 18.59
C ASP A 208 24.14 14.38 20.03
N ASN A 209 23.96 15.47 20.79
CA ASN A 209 24.39 15.54 22.19
C ASN A 209 23.59 14.64 23.14
N CYS A 210 22.45 14.08 22.72
CA CYS A 210 21.70 13.12 23.52
C CYS A 210 22.35 11.73 23.53
N PHE A 211 23.15 11.41 22.51
CA PHE A 211 23.80 10.12 22.38
C PHE A 211 25.20 10.13 22.99
N PRO A 212 25.61 9.08 23.71
CA PRO A 212 27.00 8.94 24.14
C PRO A 212 27.92 8.85 22.92
N LYS A 213 29.08 9.50 23.03
CA LYS A 213 30.15 9.50 22.03
C LYS A 213 30.83 8.14 21.95
#